data_AF-A0A0G4MKE0-F1
#
_entry.id   AF-A0A0G4MKE0-F1
#
_cell.length_a   1.000
_cell.length_b   1.000
_cell.length_c   1.000
_cell.angle_alpha   90.00
_cell.angle_beta   90.00
_cell.angle_gamma   90.00
#
_symmetry.space_group_name_H-M   'P 1'
#
loop_
_entity.id
_entity.type
_entity.pdbx_description
1 polymer ?
#
loop_
_entity_poly.entity_id
_entity_poly.type
_entity_poly.pdbx_seq_one_letter_code
_entity_poly.pdbx_strand_id
1 'polypeptide(L)'
;YYNLATDLYEYGWGQSFHFCRFTKGEPFYQAIARHEHYLAHCINIKRGMKVLDVGCGVGGPAREIAKFTGAHITGLNNNDYQID
;
A
#
# COMPACT_ATOMS: atom_id res chain seq x y z
N TYR A 1 -20.98 -7.27 -0.89
CA TYR A 1 -19.83 -8.15 -0.57
C TYR A 1 -18.70 -7.36 0.06
N TYR A 2 -18.24 -6.26 -0.55
CA TYR A 2 -17.16 -5.42 -0.02
C TYR A 2 -17.53 -4.60 1.25
N ASN A 3 -18.80 -4.26 1.46
CA ASN A 3 -19.21 -3.34 2.54
C ASN A 3 -19.02 -3.90 3.97
N LEU A 4 -19.22 -5.19 4.21
CA LEU A 4 -18.98 -5.81 5.52
C LEU A 4 -17.51 -6.22 5.70
N ALA A 5 -16.81 -6.40 4.58
CA ALA A 5 -15.43 -6.84 4.55
C ALA A 5 -14.50 -5.66 4.93
N THR A 6 -14.65 -4.49 4.32
CA THR A 6 -13.67 -3.39 4.49
C THR A 6 -13.43 -3.01 5.95
N ASP A 7 -14.48 -2.81 6.75
CA ASP A 7 -14.31 -2.39 8.16
C ASP A 7 -13.71 -3.51 9.04
N LEU A 8 -14.12 -4.77 8.80
CA LEU A 8 -13.58 -5.94 9.50
C LEU A 8 -12.12 -6.25 9.09
N TYR A 9 -11.76 -5.98 7.83
CA TYR A 9 -10.43 -6.22 7.28
C TYR A 9 -9.46 -5.08 7.61
N GLU A 10 -9.90 -3.81 7.68
CA GLU A 10 -9.08 -2.73 8.23
C GLU A 10 -8.78 -2.96 9.72
N TYR A 11 -9.78 -3.40 10.49
CA TYR A 11 -9.61 -3.74 11.90
C TYR A 11 -8.73 -4.99 12.13
N GLY A 12 -8.86 -6.01 11.26
CA GLY A 12 -8.17 -7.29 11.42
C GLY A 12 -6.82 -7.43 10.68
N TRP A 13 -6.58 -6.68 9.60
CA TRP A 13 -5.46 -6.87 8.66
C TRP A 13 -4.65 -5.59 8.38
N GLY A 14 -5.21 -4.42 8.70
CA GLY A 14 -4.59 -3.12 8.45
C GLY A 14 -4.88 -2.53 7.07
N GLN A 15 -4.17 -1.46 6.72
CA GLN A 15 -4.46 -0.64 5.52
C GLN A 15 -3.74 -1.14 4.24
N SER A 16 -2.93 -2.19 4.33
CA SER A 16 -2.16 -2.75 3.22
C SER A 16 -2.58 -4.20 2.95
N PHE A 17 -3.43 -4.38 1.95
CA PHE A 17 -3.98 -5.70 1.58
C PHE A 17 -3.05 -6.46 0.62
N HIS A 18 -1.86 -6.78 1.09
CA HIS A 18 -0.93 -7.67 0.38
C HIS A 18 -0.05 -8.45 1.37
N PHE A 19 0.64 -9.47 0.87
CA PHE A 19 1.58 -10.26 1.67
C PHE A 19 2.97 -9.60 1.71
N CYS A 20 3.74 -9.93 2.75
CA CYS A 20 5.14 -9.57 2.86
C CYS A 20 5.96 -10.74 3.40
N ARG A 21 7.24 -10.80 3.03
CA ARG A 21 8.19 -11.74 3.65
C ARG A 21 8.60 -11.21 5.02
N PHE A 22 8.56 -12.05 6.05
CA PHE A 22 9.05 -11.72 7.39
C PHE A 22 10.52 -12.09 7.57
N THR A 23 11.18 -11.35 8.45
CA THR A 23 12.46 -11.73 9.06
C THR A 23 12.26 -12.07 10.54
N LYS A 24 13.16 -12.88 11.13
CA LYS A 24 13.00 -13.36 12.50
C LYS A 24 12.96 -12.18 13.49
N GLY A 25 11.87 -12.06 14.23
CA GLY A 25 11.65 -10.99 15.22
C GLY A 25 11.12 -9.68 14.65
N GLU A 26 10.77 -9.63 13.35
CA GLU A 26 10.25 -8.44 12.71
C GLU A 26 8.77 -8.20 13.04
N PRO A 27 8.38 -6.99 13.51
CA PRO A 27 6.99 -6.64 13.72
C PRO A 27 6.19 -6.58 12.41
N PHE A 28 4.91 -6.95 12.46
CA PHE A 28 4.00 -7.00 11.29
C PHE A 28 4.03 -5.74 10.43
N TYR A 29 3.76 -4.57 11.02
CA TYR A 29 3.73 -3.31 10.27
C TYR A 29 5.10 -2.93 9.67
N GLN A 30 6.20 -3.31 10.32
CA GLN A 30 7.54 -3.07 9.76
C GLN A 30 7.83 -3.99 8.58
N ALA A 31 7.38 -5.25 8.63
CA ALA A 31 7.53 -6.20 7.53
C ALA A 31 6.77 -5.74 6.27
N ILE A 32 5.56 -5.21 6.45
CA ILE A 32 4.74 -4.63 5.37
C ILE A 32 5.44 -3.41 4.78
N ALA A 33 5.81 -2.41 5.59
CA ALA A 33 6.46 -1.20 5.11
C ALA A 33 7.79 -1.51 4.40
N ARG A 34 8.62 -2.42 4.94
CA ARG A 34 9.86 -2.84 4.28
C ARG A 34 9.60 -3.49 2.92
N HIS A 35 8.52 -4.25 2.79
CA HIS A 35 8.16 -4.85 1.50
C HIS A 35 7.77 -3.79 0.47
N GLU A 36 6.97 -2.80 0.88
CA GLU A 36 6.57 -1.66 0.04
C GLU A 36 7.79 -0.81 -0.37
N HIS A 37 8.71 -0.54 0.57
CA HIS A 37 9.97 0.17 0.29
C HIS A 37 10.88 -0.61 -0.68
N TYR A 38 10.98 -1.92 -0.50
CA TYR A 38 11.74 -2.79 -1.39
C TYR A 38 11.15 -2.78 -2.81
N LEU A 39 9.83 -2.88 -2.94
CA LEU A 39 9.14 -2.79 -4.23
C LEU A 39 9.45 -1.45 -4.93
N ALA A 40 9.30 -0.34 -4.20
CA ALA A 40 9.58 1.00 -4.71
C ALA A 40 11.05 1.16 -5.16
N HIS A 41 11.98 0.59 -4.40
CA HIS A 41 13.40 0.57 -4.73
C HIS A 41 13.68 -0.25 -6.00
N CYS A 42 13.09 -1.44 -6.13
CA CYS A 42 13.25 -2.30 -7.31
C CYS A 42 12.71 -1.65 -8.59
N ILE A 43 11.61 -0.90 -8.49
CA ILE A 43 11.04 -0.11 -9.60
C ILE A 43 11.89 1.16 -9.88
N ASN A 44 12.80 1.52 -8.96
CA ASN A 44 13.62 2.72 -9.00
C ASN A 44 12.78 4.00 -9.03
N ILE A 45 11.74 4.05 -8.20
CA ILE A 45 10.90 5.25 -8.03
C ILE A 45 11.75 6.33 -7.35
N LYS A 46 11.78 7.51 -7.95
CA LYS A 46 12.55 8.66 -7.46
C LYS A 46 11.64 9.82 -7.08
N ARG A 47 12.14 10.68 -6.21
CA ARG A 47 11.48 11.93 -5.81
C ARG A 47 11.02 12.73 -7.04
N GLY A 48 9.78 13.22 -6.99
CA GLY A 48 9.18 14.03 -8.05
C GLY A 48 8.67 13.25 -9.26
N MET A 49 8.88 11.92 -9.33
CA MET A 49 8.23 11.10 -10.35
C MET A 49 6.72 11.06 -10.14
N LYS A 50 5.98 10.91 -11.24
CA LYS A 50 4.54 10.60 -11.23
C LYS A 50 4.37 9.10 -11.44
N VAL A 51 3.72 8.42 -10.50
CA VAL A 51 3.52 6.97 -10.49
C VAL A 51 2.03 6.67 -10.49
N LEU A 52 1.60 5.69 -11.28
CA LEU A 52 0.22 5.21 -11.31
C LEU A 52 0.13 3.89 -10.55
N ASP A 53 -0.77 3.80 -9.58
CA ASP A 53 -1.11 2.59 -8.84
C ASP A 53 -2.48 2.08 -9.31
N VAL A 54 -2.49 0.98 -10.07
CA VAL A 54 -3.70 0.40 -10.68
C VAL A 54 -4.21 -0.74 -9.78
N GLY A 55 -5.40 -0.56 -9.22
CA GLY A 55 -5.95 -1.44 -8.19
C GLY A 55 -5.51 -1.04 -6.78
N CYS A 56 -5.46 0.26 -6.49
CA CYS A 56 -4.87 0.81 -5.26
C CYS A 56 -5.59 0.42 -3.96
N GLY A 57 -6.77 -0.20 -4.04
CA GLY A 57 -7.59 -0.53 -2.86
C GLY A 57 -7.87 0.71 -2.01
N VAL A 58 -7.65 0.61 -0.69
CA VAL A 58 -7.79 1.72 0.27
C VAL A 58 -6.55 2.64 0.34
N GLY A 59 -5.53 2.38 -0.49
CA GLY A 59 -4.38 3.27 -0.69
C GLY A 59 -3.26 3.22 0.36
N GLY A 60 -3.26 2.25 1.29
CA GLY A 60 -2.19 2.11 2.30
C GLY A 60 -0.78 2.03 1.69
N PRO A 61 -0.52 1.08 0.77
CA PRO A 61 0.79 0.93 0.14
C PRO A 61 1.21 2.17 -0.65
N ALA A 62 0.28 2.80 -1.38
CA ALA A 62 0.54 4.03 -2.11
C ALA A 62 1.00 5.17 -1.19
N ARG A 63 0.35 5.35 -0.02
CA ARG A 63 0.74 6.38 0.95
C ARG A 63 2.14 6.12 1.52
N GLU A 64 2.46 4.87 1.86
CA GLU A 64 3.78 4.53 2.41
C GLU A 64 4.89 4.70 1.36
N ILE A 65 4.67 4.26 0.12
CA ILE A 65 5.63 4.44 -0.98
C ILE A 65 5.82 5.92 -1.31
N ALA A 66 4.75 6.72 -1.34
CA ALA A 66 4.85 8.16 -1.57
C ALA A 66 5.69 8.85 -0.49
N LYS A 67 5.48 8.49 0.78
CA LYS A 67 6.25 9.00 1.91
C LYS A 67 7.73 8.59 1.84
N PHE A 68 8.02 7.33 1.50
CA PHE A 68 9.38 6.81 1.39
C PHE A 68 10.17 7.45 0.23
N THR A 69 9.55 7.59 -0.94
CA THR A 69 10.23 8.00 -2.18
C THR A 69 10.18 9.50 -2.46
N GLY A 70 9.14 10.20 -1.96
CA GLY A 70 8.82 11.57 -2.37
C GLY A 70 8.24 11.68 -3.78
N ALA A 71 7.71 10.59 -4.34
CA ALA A 71 6.99 10.60 -5.61
C ALA A 71 5.53 11.04 -5.43
N HIS A 72 4.92 11.50 -6.52
CA HIS A 72 3.49 11.74 -6.60
C HIS A 72 2.80 10.47 -7.11
N ILE A 73 1.95 9.85 -6.30
CA ILE A 73 1.26 8.61 -6.66
C ILE A 73 -0.21 8.89 -6.90
N THR A 74 -0.70 8.51 -8.08
CA THR A 74 -2.12 8.53 -8.43
C THR A 74 -2.66 7.11 -8.32
N GLY A 75 -3.66 6.90 -7.47
CA GLY A 75 -4.38 5.64 -7.37
C GLY A 75 -5.55 5.57 -8.36
N LEU A 76 -5.75 4.41 -8.97
CA LEU A 76 -6.94 4.08 -9.75
C LEU A 76 -7.54 2.80 -9.19
N ASN A 77 -8.84 2.81 -8.92
CA ASN A 77 -9.57 1.64 -8.48
C ASN A 77 -10.93 1.60 -9.19
N ASN A 78 -11.44 0.39 -9.46
CA ASN A 78 -12.72 0.21 -10.15
C ASN A 78 -13.85 -0.12 -9.16
N ASN A 79 -13.68 0.29 -7.91
CA ASN A 79 -14.64 0.12 -6.84
C ASN A 79 -14.87 1.49 -6.21
N ASP A 80 -15.96 2.14 -6.60
CA ASP A 80 -16.33 3.49 -6.17
C ASP A 80 -16.39 3.63 -4.64
N TYR A 81 -16.67 2.54 -3.92
CA TYR A 81 -16.71 2.52 -2.45
C TYR A 81 -15.35 2.70 -1.77
N GLN A 82 -14.24 2.55 -2.49
CA GLN A 82 -12.87 2.71 -1.94
C GLN A 82 -12.21 4.03 -2.36
N ILE A 83 -12.95 4.90 -3.06
CA ILE A 83 -12.47 6.19 -3.55
C ILE A 83 -13.00 7.36 -2.71
N ASP A 84 -14.10 7.17 -1.97
CA ASP A 84 -14.67 8.13 -1.02
C ASP A 84 -14.05 8.03 0.38
#